data_AF-A0A7G2IS56-F1
#
_entry.id   AF-A0A7G2IS56-F1
#
_cell.length_a   1.000
_cell.length_b   1.000
_cell.length_c   1.000
_cell.angle_alpha   90.00
_cell.angle_beta   90.00
_cell.angle_gamma   90.00
#
_symmetry.space_group_name_H-M   'P 1'
#
loop_
_entity.id
_entity.type
_entity.pdbx_description
1 polymer ?
#
loop_
_entity_poly.entity_id
_entity_poly.type
_entity_poly.pdbx_seq_one_letter_code
_entity_poly.pdbx_strand_id
1 'polypeptide(L)'
;MEVVYIRHHTQAKEVDEHEFFYSQETGGTIVSSALKLMDEVVKDRYNPAQWNIYAAQASDGDNWADDSPLCHEILAKKLLPVVRYYSYIEITRRAHQTLWREYEHLQSTFDNFAMQHIRDQDDIYPVFRELFHKQSTTSNN
;
A
#
# COMPACT_ATOMS: atom_id res chain seq x y z
N MET A 1 -16.91 -7.69 7.63
CA MET A 1 -15.65 -7.32 6.95
C MET A 1 -16.05 -6.59 5.69
N GLU A 2 -15.48 -5.41 5.48
CA GLU A 2 -15.71 -4.61 4.27
C GLU A 2 -14.38 -4.50 3.53
N VAL A 3 -14.45 -4.48 2.19
CA VAL A 3 -13.28 -4.39 1.32
C VAL A 3 -13.53 -3.27 0.34
N VAL A 4 -12.55 -2.37 0.22
CA VAL A 4 -12.54 -1.28 -0.75
C VAL A 4 -11.40 -1.53 -1.71
N TYR A 5 -11.69 -1.58 -3.00
CA TYR A 5 -10.68 -1.73 -4.05
C TYR A 5 -10.36 -0.38 -4.65
N ILE A 6 -9.10 0.04 -4.54
CA ILE A 6 -8.60 1.28 -5.14
C ILE A 6 -7.60 0.91 -6.22
N ARG A 7 -7.96 1.15 -7.48
CA ARG A 7 -7.03 1.11 -8.61
C ARG A 7 -6.43 2.48 -8.83
N HIS A 8 -5.23 2.53 -9.40
CA HIS A 8 -4.61 3.79 -9.81
C HIS A 8 -3.74 3.62 -11.05
N HIS A 9 -3.58 4.75 -11.72
CA HIS A 9 -2.67 4.97 -12.84
C HIS A 9 -2.29 6.45 -12.75
N THR A 10 -2.88 7.35 -13.55
CA THR A 10 -2.77 8.81 -13.36
C THR A 10 -3.79 9.37 -12.38
N GLN A 11 -4.94 8.71 -12.22
CA GLN A 11 -5.98 9.01 -11.24
C GLN A 11 -6.36 7.74 -10.49
N ALA A 12 -6.78 7.89 -9.24
CA ALA A 12 -7.29 6.80 -8.44
C ALA A 12 -8.81 6.72 -8.52
N LYS A 13 -9.33 5.50 -8.46
CA LYS A 13 -10.77 5.23 -8.49
C LYS A 13 -11.08 4.08 -7.55
N GLU A 14 -12.16 4.24 -6.79
CA GLU A 14 -12.79 3.12 -6.08
C GLU A 14 -13.59 2.30 -7.08
N VAL A 15 -13.33 1.00 -7.10
CA VAL A 15 -13.88 0.07 -8.08
C VAL A 15 -14.41 -1.18 -7.41
N ASP A 16 -15.15 -1.98 -8.17
CA ASP A 16 -15.49 -3.33 -7.72
C ASP A 16 -14.31 -4.29 -7.91
N GLU A 17 -14.45 -5.49 -7.33
CA GLU A 17 -13.43 -6.54 -7.37
C GLU A 17 -13.08 -6.97 -8.80
N HIS A 18 -14.08 -7.05 -9.68
CA HIS A 18 -13.86 -7.50 -11.05
C HIS A 18 -13.06 -6.45 -11.83
N GLU A 19 -13.42 -5.17 -11.73
CA GLU A 19 -12.66 -4.09 -12.35
C GLU A 19 -11.25 -4.00 -11.77
N PHE A 20 -11.06 -4.25 -10.46
CA PHE A 20 -9.74 -4.25 -9.83
C PHE A 20 -8.80 -5.32 -10.39
N PHE A 21 -9.27 -6.54 -10.63
CA PHE A 21 -8.41 -7.65 -11.07
C PHE A 21 -8.28 -7.81 -12.59
N TYR A 22 -9.27 -7.36 -13.37
CA TYR A 22 -9.34 -7.67 -14.80
C TYR A 22 -9.23 -6.44 -15.72
N SER A 23 -9.20 -5.22 -15.19
CA SER A 23 -9.02 -4.03 -16.02
C SER A 23 -7.53 -3.75 -16.28
N GLN A 24 -7.20 -3.47 -17.53
CA GLN A 24 -5.87 -2.99 -17.92
C GLN A 24 -5.96 -1.52 -18.32
N GLU A 25 -5.18 -0.68 -17.65
CA GLU A 25 -4.96 0.70 -18.05
C GLU A 25 -3.45 0.94 -18.19
N THR A 26 -3.08 1.67 -19.24
CA THR A 26 -1.69 1.99 -19.58
C THR A 26 -1.49 3.50 -19.51
N GLY A 27 -0.45 3.95 -18.83
CA GLY A 27 -0.13 5.37 -18.64
C GLY A 27 1.03 5.55 -17.66
N GLY A 28 1.28 6.79 -17.24
CA GLY A 28 2.17 7.06 -16.10
C GLY A 28 1.47 6.77 -14.77
N THR A 29 2.25 6.45 -13.74
CA THR A 29 1.75 6.11 -12.41
C THR A 29 1.92 7.27 -11.43
N ILE A 30 0.84 7.66 -10.75
CA ILE A 30 0.78 8.67 -9.69
C ILE A 30 0.17 8.00 -8.45
N VAL A 31 1.02 7.44 -7.61
CA VAL A 31 0.62 6.66 -6.42
C VAL A 31 -0.06 7.54 -5.37
N SER A 32 0.33 8.83 -5.26
CA SER A 32 -0.29 9.73 -4.28
C SER A 32 -1.80 9.90 -4.50
N SER A 33 -2.30 9.70 -5.72
CA SER A 33 -3.73 9.73 -6.02
C SER A 33 -4.48 8.62 -5.26
N ALA A 34 -3.91 7.42 -5.19
CA ALA A 34 -4.50 6.28 -4.48
C ALA A 34 -4.50 6.52 -2.97
N LEU A 35 -3.39 7.05 -2.45
CA LEU A 35 -3.24 7.34 -1.02
C LEU A 35 -4.19 8.45 -0.55
N LYS A 36 -4.41 9.49 -1.38
CA LYS A 36 -5.41 10.52 -1.12
C LYS A 36 -6.82 9.94 -1.08
N LEU A 37 -7.17 9.13 -2.08
CA LEU A 37 -8.48 8.49 -2.12
C LEU A 37 -8.68 7.55 -0.91
N MET A 38 -7.65 6.81 -0.50
CA MET A 38 -7.71 6.00 0.71
C MET A 38 -7.95 6.86 1.96
N ASP A 39 -7.24 7.99 2.11
CA ASP A 39 -7.42 8.93 3.23
C ASP A 39 -8.85 9.50 3.27
N GLU A 40 -9.42 9.84 2.11
CA GLU A 40 -10.82 10.28 1.97
C GLU A 40 -11.79 9.17 2.39
N VAL A 41 -11.64 7.96 1.83
CA VAL A 41 -12.46 6.80 2.16
C VAL A 41 -12.45 6.49 3.65
N VAL A 42 -11.27 6.52 4.27
CA VAL A 42 -11.12 6.25 5.71
C VAL A 42 -11.86 7.30 6.54
N LYS A 43 -11.69 8.58 6.23
CA LYS A 43 -12.36 9.67 6.97
C LYS A 43 -13.88 9.63 6.83
N ASP A 44 -14.37 9.31 5.65
CA ASP A 44 -15.80 9.42 5.35
C ASP A 44 -16.59 8.19 5.83
N ARG A 45 -15.97 7.01 5.82
CA ARG A 45 -16.68 5.73 6.07
C ARG A 45 -16.17 4.94 7.28
N TYR A 46 -14.92 5.11 7.69
CA TYR A 46 -14.25 4.19 8.62
C TYR A 46 -13.60 4.92 9.79
N ASN A 47 -14.39 5.26 10.82
CA ASN A 47 -13.85 5.82 12.06
C ASN A 47 -12.84 4.83 12.70
N PRO A 48 -11.55 5.19 12.88
CA PRO A 48 -10.53 4.30 13.44
C PRO A 48 -10.81 3.85 14.88
N ALA A 49 -11.67 4.56 15.62
CA ALA A 49 -12.11 4.13 16.96
C ALA A 49 -13.10 2.95 16.92
N GLN A 50 -13.68 2.67 15.76
CA GLN A 50 -14.70 1.63 15.55
C GLN A 50 -14.23 0.53 14.60
N TRP A 51 -13.20 0.81 13.79
CA TRP A 51 -12.73 -0.07 12.73
C TRP A 51 -11.24 -0.37 12.86
N ASN A 52 -10.88 -1.65 12.72
CA ASN A 52 -9.51 -2.06 12.47
C ASN A 52 -9.23 -1.98 10.97
N ILE A 53 -8.50 -0.95 10.54
CA ILE A 53 -8.24 -0.69 9.13
C ILE A 53 -6.92 -1.34 8.73
N TYR A 54 -6.93 -2.12 7.66
CA TYR A 54 -5.77 -2.78 7.08
C TYR A 54 -5.63 -2.39 5.61
N ALA A 55 -4.40 -2.18 5.16
CA ALA A 55 -4.11 -1.84 3.78
C ALA A 55 -3.07 -2.77 3.16
N ALA A 56 -3.31 -3.14 1.90
CA ALA A 56 -2.38 -3.90 1.08
C ALA A 56 -2.26 -3.21 -0.28
N GLN A 57 -1.08 -2.69 -0.56
CA GLN A 57 -0.72 -2.08 -1.84
C GLN A 57 0.20 -3.05 -2.60
N ALA A 58 -0.15 -3.33 -3.85
CA ALA A 58 0.72 -4.03 -4.78
C ALA A 58 0.97 -3.14 -6.01
N SER A 59 2.23 -2.98 -6.42
CA SER A 59 2.61 -2.31 -7.67
C SER A 59 3.96 -2.83 -8.17
N ASP A 60 4.34 -2.49 -9.39
CA ASP A 60 5.67 -2.80 -9.93
C ASP A 60 6.77 -1.79 -9.52
N GLY A 61 6.42 -0.86 -8.62
CA GLY A 61 7.27 0.22 -8.14
C GLY A 61 7.31 1.46 -9.03
N ASP A 62 6.67 1.43 -10.22
CA ASP A 62 6.62 2.60 -11.09
C ASP A 62 5.84 3.74 -10.42
N ASN A 63 6.44 4.92 -10.38
CA ASN A 63 5.81 6.15 -9.92
C ASN A 63 6.56 7.35 -10.50
N TRP A 64 5.87 8.46 -10.68
CA TRP A 64 6.55 9.71 -11.01
C TRP A 64 7.50 10.10 -9.86
N ALA A 65 8.75 10.42 -10.20
CA ALA A 65 9.78 10.70 -9.19
C ALA A 65 9.35 11.84 -8.25
N ASP A 66 8.77 12.91 -8.79
CA ASP A 66 8.25 14.05 -8.03
C ASP A 66 7.01 13.73 -7.18
N ASP A 67 6.34 12.60 -7.43
CA ASP A 67 5.19 12.13 -6.65
C ASP A 67 5.60 11.28 -5.43
N SER A 68 6.78 10.65 -5.47
CA SER A 68 7.23 9.73 -4.42
C SER A 68 7.37 10.39 -3.03
N PRO A 69 7.94 11.61 -2.90
CA PRO A 69 7.98 12.31 -1.60
C PRO A 69 6.58 12.61 -1.03
N LEU A 70 5.61 12.92 -1.90
CA LEU A 70 4.23 13.16 -1.45
C LEU A 70 3.59 11.86 -0.94
N CYS A 71 3.91 10.72 -1.54
CA CYS A 71 3.46 9.41 -1.04
C CYS A 71 3.96 9.14 0.37
N HIS A 72 5.23 9.42 0.63
CA HIS A 72 5.82 9.32 1.97
C HIS A 72 5.05 10.20 2.97
N GLU A 73 4.81 11.46 2.62
CA GLU A 73 4.10 12.39 3.51
C GLU A 73 2.67 11.97 3.83
N ILE A 74 1.91 11.50 2.83
CA ILE A 74 0.52 11.05 3.05
C ILE A 74 0.51 9.82 3.96
N LEU A 75 1.38 8.83 3.70
CA LEU A 75 1.47 7.65 4.55
C LEU A 75 1.82 8.04 5.99
N ALA A 76 2.91 8.79 6.18
CA ALA A 76 3.40 9.15 7.52
C ALA A 76 2.37 9.99 8.32
N LYS A 77 1.73 10.97 7.67
CA LYS A 77 0.91 11.98 8.37
C LYS A 77 -0.57 11.62 8.43
N LYS A 78 -1.07 10.80 7.50
CA LYS A 78 -2.52 10.57 7.33
C LYS A 78 -2.92 9.12 7.55
N LEU A 79 -2.22 8.17 6.92
CA LEU A 79 -2.66 6.78 6.87
C LEU A 79 -2.06 5.93 7.99
N LEU A 80 -0.74 5.94 8.17
CA LEU A 80 -0.06 5.14 9.19
C LEU A 80 -0.54 5.42 10.63
N PRO A 81 -0.94 6.65 11.01
CA PRO A 81 -1.52 6.89 12.34
C PRO A 81 -2.90 6.27 12.57
N VAL A 82 -3.65 5.93 11.52
CA VAL A 82 -5.05 5.49 11.61
C VAL A 82 -5.28 4.04 11.18
N VAL A 83 -4.31 3.43 10.49
CA VAL A 83 -4.38 2.02 10.11
C VAL A 83 -3.72 1.13 11.17
N ARG A 84 -4.28 -0.04 11.38
CA ARG A 84 -3.68 -1.08 12.22
C ARG A 84 -2.42 -1.65 11.58
N TYR A 85 -2.43 -1.79 10.25
CA TYR A 85 -1.29 -2.27 9.49
C TYR A 85 -1.39 -1.87 8.02
N TYR A 86 -0.25 -1.53 7.43
CA TYR A 86 -0.11 -1.25 6.01
C TYR A 86 1.01 -2.10 5.43
N SER A 87 0.70 -2.83 4.36
CA SER A 87 1.68 -3.64 3.61
C SER A 87 1.85 -3.10 2.20
N TYR A 88 3.09 -2.91 1.78
CA TYR A 88 3.48 -2.64 0.41
C TYR A 88 4.22 -3.84 -0.16
N ILE A 89 3.78 -4.33 -1.31
CA ILE A 89 4.41 -5.41 -2.05
C ILE A 89 4.82 -4.86 -3.41
N GLU A 90 6.12 -4.74 -3.63
CA GLU A 90 6.65 -4.44 -4.96
C GLU A 90 6.77 -5.74 -5.77
N ILE A 91 6.24 -5.76 -6.98
CA ILE A 91 6.22 -6.92 -7.88
C ILE A 91 6.98 -6.57 -9.14
N THR A 92 8.29 -6.78 -9.13
CA THR A 92 9.14 -6.38 -10.26
C THR A 92 10.43 -7.19 -10.30
N ARG A 93 10.95 -7.42 -11.50
CA ARG A 93 12.31 -7.94 -11.70
C ARG A 93 13.35 -6.81 -11.87
N ARG A 94 12.89 -5.56 -11.94
CA ARG A 94 13.75 -4.39 -12.12
C ARG A 94 14.40 -4.01 -10.79
N ALA A 95 15.39 -3.11 -10.86
CA ALA A 95 15.90 -2.48 -9.65
C ALA A 95 14.79 -1.65 -8.98
N HIS A 96 14.83 -1.58 -7.64
CA HIS A 96 13.92 -0.77 -6.85
C HIS A 96 13.89 0.68 -7.33
N GLN A 97 12.69 1.22 -7.47
CA GLN A 97 12.43 2.58 -7.94
C GLN A 97 12.44 3.58 -6.77
N THR A 98 12.18 4.86 -7.07
CA THR A 98 12.16 5.94 -6.06
C THR A 98 11.15 5.67 -4.94
N LEU A 99 9.98 5.12 -5.28
CA LEU A 99 8.93 4.82 -4.31
C LEU A 99 9.40 3.85 -3.22
N TRP A 100 10.13 2.80 -3.59
CA TRP A 100 10.71 1.85 -2.64
C TRP A 100 11.59 2.57 -1.61
N ARG A 101 12.52 3.42 -2.08
CA ARG A 101 13.44 4.15 -1.18
C ARG A 101 12.72 5.09 -0.23
N GLU A 102 11.71 5.80 -0.72
CA GLU A 102 10.86 6.64 0.12
C GLU A 102 10.12 5.84 1.20
N TYR A 103 9.70 4.62 0.86
CA TYR A 103 9.02 3.72 1.78
C TYR A 103 9.97 3.02 2.76
N GLU A 104 11.24 2.78 2.41
CA GLU A 104 12.24 2.26 3.35
C GLU A 104 12.38 3.18 4.58
N HIS A 105 12.33 4.50 4.36
CA HIS A 105 12.32 5.48 5.45
C HIS A 105 11.08 5.36 6.36
N LEU A 106 9.92 5.02 5.80
CA LEU A 106 8.72 4.75 6.58
C LEU A 106 8.89 3.46 7.39
N GLN A 107 9.41 2.40 6.78
CA GLN A 107 9.60 1.12 7.45
C GLN A 107 10.59 1.21 8.62
N SER A 108 11.60 2.08 8.54
CA SER A 108 12.51 2.33 9.66
C SER A 108 11.88 3.15 10.80
N THR A 109 10.71 3.75 10.58
CA THR A 109 10.08 4.71 11.51
C THR A 109 8.75 4.22 12.08
N PHE A 110 8.04 3.34 11.37
CA PHE A 110 6.69 2.89 11.72
C PHE A 110 6.63 1.36 11.83
N ASP A 111 6.32 0.86 13.03
CA ASP A 111 6.21 -0.59 13.30
C ASP A 111 4.99 -1.25 12.61
N ASN A 112 3.98 -0.45 12.25
CA ASN A 112 2.77 -0.90 11.57
C ASN A 112 2.86 -0.80 10.03
N PHE A 113 4.07 -0.63 9.49
CA PHE A 113 4.33 -0.62 8.05
C PHE A 113 5.30 -1.74 7.67
N ALA A 114 4.98 -2.49 6.63
CA ALA A 114 5.88 -3.50 6.10
C ALA A 114 5.98 -3.46 4.58
N MET A 115 7.19 -3.70 4.11
CA MET A 115 7.51 -3.81 2.70
C MET A 115 8.01 -5.20 2.38
N GLN A 116 7.62 -5.71 1.21
CA GLN A 116 8.12 -6.97 0.65
C GLN A 116 8.32 -6.84 -0.85
N HIS A 117 9.16 -7.70 -1.39
CA HIS A 117 9.47 -7.77 -2.81
C HIS A 117 9.16 -9.16 -3.36
N ILE A 118 8.40 -9.22 -4.45
CA ILE A 118 8.15 -10.43 -5.23
C ILE A 118 8.80 -10.25 -6.60
N ARG A 119 9.71 -11.15 -6.96
CA ARG A 119 10.35 -11.17 -8.28
C ARG A 119 9.67 -12.20 -9.18
N ASP A 120 9.35 -13.34 -8.60
CA ASP A 120 8.83 -14.52 -9.29
C ASP A 120 7.70 -15.19 -8.48
N GLN A 121 6.97 -16.11 -9.12
CA GLN A 121 5.84 -16.80 -8.48
C GLN A 121 6.24 -17.59 -7.22
N ASP A 122 7.47 -18.11 -7.19
CA ASP A 122 8.00 -18.86 -6.05
C ASP A 122 8.18 -17.99 -4.80
N ASP A 123 8.26 -16.66 -4.95
CA ASP A 123 8.39 -15.72 -3.83
C ASP A 123 7.05 -15.46 -3.13
N ILE A 124 5.92 -15.74 -3.79
CA ILE A 124 4.57 -15.39 -3.32
C ILE A 124 4.33 -15.98 -1.92
N TYR A 125 4.45 -17.29 -1.76
CA TYR A 125 4.14 -17.95 -0.49
C TYR A 125 5.09 -17.54 0.65
N PRO A 126 6.42 -17.53 0.47
CA PRO A 126 7.35 -17.00 1.46
C PRO A 126 7.04 -15.56 1.90
N VAL A 127 6.76 -14.66 0.96
CA VAL A 127 6.46 -13.24 1.23
C VAL A 127 5.20 -13.09 2.07
N PHE A 128 4.11 -13.76 1.69
CA PHE A 128 2.88 -13.70 2.46
C PHE A 128 3.05 -14.30 3.87
N ARG A 129 3.79 -15.40 4.00
CA ARG A 129 4.12 -15.98 5.32
C ARG A 129 4.84 -14.98 6.22
N GLU A 130 5.81 -14.25 5.69
CA GLU A 130 6.56 -13.25 6.45
C GLU A 130 5.67 -12.06 6.89
N LEU A 131 4.83 -11.55 5.99
CA LEU A 131 3.88 -10.47 6.30
C LEU A 131 2.94 -10.85 7.45
N PHE A 132 2.38 -12.05 7.41
CA PHE A 132 1.47 -12.52 8.46
C PHE A 132 2.20 -12.93 9.75
N HIS A 133 3.46 -13.37 9.66
CA HIS A 133 4.25 -13.66 10.86
C HIS A 133 4.53 -12.38 11.66
N LYS A 134 4.95 -11.30 11.00
CA LYS A 134 5.22 -9.99 11.65
C LYS A 134 3.99 -9.43 12.39
N GLN A 135 2.78 -9.68 11.90
CA GLN A 135 1.55 -9.24 12.58
C GLN A 135 1.31 -9.99 13.92
N SER A 136 1.73 -11.25 14.01
CA SER A 136 1.52 -12.08 15.20
C SER A 136 2.43 -11.68 16.37
N THR A 137 3.65 -11.22 16.09
CA THR A 137 4.61 -10.78 17.10
C THR A 137 4.29 -9.39 17.66
N THR A 138 3.73 -8.48 16.87
CA THR A 138 3.34 -7.13 17.34
C THR A 138 2.02 -7.14 18.12
N SER A 139 1.19 -8.19 17.99
CA SER A 139 -0.12 -8.28 18.67
C SER A 139 -0.07 -8.81 20.11
N ASN A 140 1.12 -9.12 20.63
CA ASN A 140 1.36 -9.53 22.02
C ASN A 140 2.17 -8.46 22.77
N ASN A 141 1.55 -7.33 23.12
CA ASN A 141 1.97 -6.45 24.20
C ASN A 141 0.85 -5.48 24.60
#